data_AF-A0A176J9T6-F1
#
_entry.id   AF-A0A176J9T6-F1
#
_cell.length_a   1.000
_cell.length_b   1.000
_cell.length_c   1.000
_cell.angle_alpha   90.00
_cell.angle_beta   90.00
_cell.angle_gamma   90.00
#
_symmetry.space_group_name_H-M   'P 1'
#
loop_
_entity.id
_entity.type
_entity.pdbx_description
1 polymer ?
#
loop_
_entity_poly.entity_id
_entity_poly.type
_entity_poly.pdbx_seq_one_letter_code
_entity_poly.pdbx_strand_id
1 'polypeptide(L)' 'MRARPGALAIFYLAMGALFTYLAINSAAEGLWTFPTIIMMLIATFDFAVALRMLRLGRKLKRNTEKK' A
#
# COMPACT_ATOMS: atom_id res chain seq x y z
N MET A 1 20.42 1.87 -9.49
CA MET A 1 19.35 1.03 -10.05
C MET A 1 18.06 1.84 -10.09
N ARG A 2 17.44 2.02 -11.26
CA ARG A 2 16.22 2.83 -11.41
C ARG A 2 15.04 1.99 -10.90
N ALA A 3 14.61 2.22 -9.67
CA ALA A 3 13.48 1.52 -9.07
C ALA A 3 12.27 1.62 -10.01
N ARG A 4 11.82 0.49 -10.58
CA ARG A 4 10.67 0.47 -11.48
C ARG A 4 9.44 0.86 -10.65
N PRO A 5 8.79 2.01 -10.91
CA PRO A 5 7.71 2.51 -10.06
C PRO A 5 6.52 1.55 -9.97
N GLY A 6 6.34 0.66 -10.96
CA GLY A 6 5.35 -0.41 -10.90
C GLY A 6 5.70 -1.56 -9.94
N ALA A 7 6.98 -1.94 -9.83
CA ALA A 7 7.41 -3.00 -8.92
C ALA A 7 7.30 -2.55 -7.45
N LEU A 8 7.65 -1.29 -7.16
CA LEU A 8 7.43 -0.70 -5.83
C LEU A 8 5.94 -0.62 -5.49
N ALA A 9 5.07 -0.26 -6.44
CA ALA A 9 3.63 -0.21 -6.19
C ALA A 9 3.05 -1.56 -5.74
N ILE A 10 3.47 -2.66 -6.39
CA ILE A 10 3.05 -4.02 -6.02
C ILE A 10 3.58 -4.38 -4.63
N PHE A 11 4.82 -4.02 -4.33
CA PHE A 11 5.40 -4.25 -3.01
C PHE A 11 4.62 -3.55 -1.89
N TYR A 12 4.33 -2.25 -2.04
CA TYR A 12 3.52 -1.52 -1.06
C TYR A 12 2.10 -2.09 -0.93
N LEU A 13 1.49 -2.54 -2.03
CA LEU A 13 0.17 -3.17 -1.98
C LEU A 13 0.22 -4.51 -1.21
N ALA A 14 1.25 -5.32 -1.43
CA ALA A 14 1.45 -6.58 -0.72
C ALA A 14 1.73 -6.36 0.78
N MET A 15 2.54 -5.35 1.13
CA MET A 15 2.77 -4.96 2.52
C MET A 15 1.50 -4.46 3.21
N GLY A 16 0.71 -3.60 2.55
CA GLY A 16 -0.58 -3.17 3.09
C GLY A 16 -1.54 -4.33 3.35
N ALA A 17 -1.58 -5.32 2.46
CA ALA A 17 -2.37 -6.53 2.65
C ALA A 17 -1.87 -7.38 3.84
N LEU A 18 -0.56 -7.52 4.00
CA LEU A 18 0.05 -8.21 5.14
C LEU A 18 -0.29 -7.52 6.47
N PHE A 19 -0.10 -6.20 6.57
CA PHE A 19 -0.45 -5.46 7.78
C PHE A 19 -1.95 -5.49 8.08
N THR A 20 -2.81 -5.54 7.05
CA THR A 20 -4.24 -5.75 7.24
C THR A 20 -4.54 -7.12 7.83
N TYR A 21 -3.88 -8.18 7.34
CA TYR A 21 -4.02 -9.54 7.91
C TYR A 21 -3.57 -9.58 9.37
N LEU A 22 -2.43 -8.97 9.70
CA LEU A 22 -1.94 -8.86 11.06
C LEU A 22 -2.90 -8.07 11.96
N ALA A 23 -3.46 -6.97 11.45
CA ALA A 23 -4.44 -6.16 12.18
C ALA A 23 -5.72 -6.95 12.46
N ILE A 24 -6.21 -7.74 11.51
CA ILE A 24 -7.39 -8.62 11.71
C ILE A 24 -7.10 -9.66 12.80
N ASN A 25 -5.91 -10.26 12.79
CA ASN A 25 -5.53 -11.23 13.81
C ASN A 25 -5.41 -10.57 15.20
N SER A 26 -4.82 -9.37 15.28
CA SER A 26 -4.72 -8.60 16.53
C SER A 26 -6.08 -8.06 17.01
N ALA A 27 -7.01 -7.81 16.08
CA ALA A 27 -8.34 -7.32 16.40
C ALA A 27 -9.21 -8.34 17.16
N ALA A 28 -8.80 -9.62 17.21
CA ALA A 28 -9.43 -10.63 18.04
C ALA A 28 -9.41 -10.24 19.54
N GLU A 29 -8.36 -9.53 19.99
CA GLU A 29 -8.26 -8.99 21.35
C GLU A 29 -8.96 -7.64 21.52
N GLY A 30 -9.26 -6.96 20.41
CA GLY A 30 -10.02 -5.72 20.36
C GLY A 30 -9.49 -4.74 19.32
N LEU A 31 -10.41 -4.06 18.62
CA LEU A 31 -10.09 -3.09 17.56
C LEU A 31 -9.34 -1.84 18.05
N TRP A 32 -9.56 -1.46 19.31
CA TRP A 32 -8.99 -0.25 19.93
C TRP A 32 -7.69 -0.50 20.69
N THR A 33 -7.10 -1.68 20.52
CA THR A 33 -5.81 -1.99 21.11
C THR A 33 -4.70 -1.26 20.36
N PHE A 34 -3.70 -0.79 21.10
CA PHE A 34 -2.53 -0.09 20.55
C PHE A 34 -1.87 -0.81 19.35
N PRO A 35 -1.56 -2.12 19.40
CA PRO A 35 -0.98 -2.83 18.25
C PRO A 35 -1.90 -2.85 17.03
N THR A 36 -3.21 -3.07 17.22
CA THR A 36 -4.18 -3.12 16.11
C THR A 36 -4.27 -1.76 15.40
N ILE A 37 -4.30 -0.65 16.16
CA ILE A 37 -4.32 0.70 15.60
C ILE A 37 -3.04 0.98 14.80
N ILE A 38 -1.88 0.60 15.31
CA ILE A 38 -0.61 0.78 14.58
C ILE A 38 -0.63 0.00 13.27
N MET A 39 -1.04 -1.27 13.29
CA MET A 39 -1.11 -2.09 12.07
C MET A 39 -2.09 -1.50 11.04
N MET A 40 -3.25 -1.01 11.48
CA MET A 40 -4.21 -0.33 10.61
C MET A 40 -3.64 0.97 10.00
N LEU A 41 -2.92 1.77 10.78
CA LEU A 41 -2.27 2.99 10.30
C LEU A 41 -1.21 2.68 9.26
N ILE A 42 -0.33 1.71 9.53
CA ILE A 42 0.73 1.30 8.59
C ILE A 42 0.10 0.77 7.29
N ALA A 43 -0.88 -0.12 7.39
CA ALA A 43 -1.61 -0.63 6.22
C ALA A 43 -2.21 0.51 5.38
N THR A 44 -2.79 1.53 6.03
CA THR A 44 -3.37 2.69 5.36
C THR A 44 -2.32 3.49 4.60
N PHE A 45 -1.14 3.73 5.19
CA PHE A 45 -0.04 4.40 4.51
C PHE A 45 0.48 3.60 3.31
N ASP A 46 0.64 2.29 3.46
CA ASP A 46 1.07 1.40 2.38
C ASP A 46 0.11 1.45 1.18
N PHE A 47 -1.20 1.35 1.44
CA PHE A 47 -2.21 1.49 0.39
C PHE A 47 -2.21 2.89 -0.25
N ALA A 48 -2.04 3.95 0.53
CA ALA A 48 -1.95 5.31 0.00
C ALA A 48 -0.75 5.48 -0.95
N VAL A 49 0.41 4.93 -0.59
CA VAL A 49 1.62 4.94 -1.43
C VAL A 49 1.42 4.10 -2.69
N ALA A 50 0.90 2.88 -2.55
CA ALA A 50 0.58 2.00 -3.69
C ALA A 50 -0.37 2.71 -4.67
N LEU A 51 -1.44 3.33 -4.15
CA LEU A 51 -2.42 4.05 -4.95
C LEU A 51 -1.81 5.29 -5.64
N ARG A 52 -0.93 6.03 -4.96
CA ARG A 52 -0.18 7.15 -5.56
C ARG A 52 0.71 6.67 -6.70
N MET A 53 1.42 5.56 -6.52
CA MET A 53 2.27 4.98 -7.57
C MET A 53 1.47 4.43 -8.75
N LEU A 54 0.30 3.83 -8.52
CA LEU A 54 -0.60 3.39 -9.58
C LEU A 54 -1.13 4.59 -10.40
N ARG A 55 -1.51 5.70 -9.74
CA ARG A 55 -1.89 6.94 -10.44
C ARG A 55 -0.73 7.50 -11.27
N LEU A 56 0.49 7.50 -10.72
CA LEU A 56 1.69 7.94 -11.44
C LEU A 56 1.98 7.07 -12.66
N GLY A 57 1.88 5.74 -12.50
CA GLY A 57 2.07 4.76 -13.58
C GLY A 57 1.05 4.93 -14.71
N ARG A 58 -0.23 5.19 -14.38
CA ARG A 58 -1.27 5.51 -15.38
C ARG A 58 -0.97 6.82 -16.11
N LYS A 59 -0.52 7.87 -15.41
CA LYS A 59 -0.17 9.16 -16.02
C LYS A 59 1.03 9.03 -16.97
N LEU A 60 2.05 8.25 -16.59
CA LEU A 60 3.21 7.98 -17.43
C LEU A 60 2.83 7.22 -18.69
N LYS A 61 2.03 6.15 -18.57
CA LYS A 61 1.58 5.34 -19.72
C LYS A 61 0.78 6.16 -20.73
N ARG A 62 -0.06 7.09 -20.25
CA ARG A 62 -0.89 7.98 -21.07
C ARG A 62 -0.08 9.06 -21.82
N ASN A 63 1.10 9.43 -21.32
CA ASN A 63 2.00 10.36 -22.01
C ASN A 63 2.87 9.67 -23.07
N THR A 64 3.13 8.37 -22.93
CA THR A 64 3.83 7.58 -23.96
C THR A 64 2.92 7.27 -25.15
N GLU A 65 1.61 7.12 -24.96
CA GLU A 65 0.66 6.92 -26.07
C GLU A 65 0.28 8.22 -26.83
N LYS A 66 0.66 9.38 -26.31
CA LYS A 66 0.43 10.69 -26.94
C LYS A 66 1.65 11.25 -27.68
N LYS A 67 2.77 10.52 -27.72
CA LYS A 67 4.02 10.92 -28.38
C LYS A 67 4.29 10.00 -29.56
#